data_AF-A0AAU0VCE4-F1
#
_entry.id   AF-A0AAU0VCE4-F1
#
_cell.length_a   1.000
_cell.length_b   1.000
_cell.length_c   1.000
_cell.angle_alpha   90.00
_cell.angle_beta   90.00
_cell.angle_gamma   90.00
#
_symmetry.space_group_name_H-M   'P 1'
#
loop_
_entity.id
_entity.type
_entity.pdbx_description
1 polymer ?
#
loop_
_entity_poly.entity_id
_entity_poly.type
_entity_poly.pdbx_seq_one_letter_code
_entity_poly.pdbx_strand_id
1 'polypeptide(L)'
;MSHDYAAIISTLIVALLTIGTVQLVSLLKRWSVLMRGFYQEGYEARHRITEALKAGRSPDPEDFEKLNVVRPVRWMLRVAMTGAPYVAAAVWAAACVVLLDVQINVLRWAGTHEPGIDPELARKAFRTVMVCGSLMAAEGLIRACVIGFGFVVRGHREHRAVFTAAERHAFFRSVHEYRQTSRAGRRAQGDPEPSARAAAEQTGGDLHAP
;
A
#
# COMPACT_ATOMS: atom_id res chain seq x y z
N MET A 1 27.89 -25.56 -14.21
CA MET A 1 26.98 -25.86 -13.07
C MET A 1 26.82 -27.37 -12.96
N SER A 2 26.38 -27.93 -11.82
CA SER A 2 25.87 -29.31 -11.79
C SER A 2 24.40 -29.32 -12.24
N HIS A 3 23.88 -30.44 -12.75
CA HIS A 3 22.46 -30.58 -13.10
C HIS A 3 21.53 -30.23 -11.90
N ASP A 4 21.97 -30.54 -10.67
CA ASP A 4 21.26 -30.17 -9.44
C ASP A 4 21.07 -28.65 -9.30
N TYR A 5 22.07 -27.87 -9.69
CA TYR A 5 22.02 -26.41 -9.60
C TYR A 5 20.98 -25.81 -10.57
N ALA A 6 20.88 -26.36 -11.79
CA ALA A 6 19.87 -25.96 -12.77
C ALA A 6 18.46 -26.32 -12.29
N ALA A 7 18.30 -27.50 -11.66
CA ALA A 7 17.04 -27.93 -11.06
C ALA A 7 16.62 -27.01 -9.89
N ILE A 8 17.56 -26.66 -9.00
CA ILE A 8 17.30 -25.75 -7.88
C ILE A 8 16.84 -24.37 -8.37
N ILE A 9 17.57 -23.78 -9.33
CA ILE A 9 17.22 -22.45 -9.87
C ILE A 9 15.86 -22.49 -10.57
N SER A 10 15.59 -23.53 -11.35
CA SER A 10 14.31 -23.71 -12.02
C SER A 10 13.15 -23.81 -11.03
N THR A 11 13.34 -24.60 -9.97
CA THR A 11 12.33 -24.79 -8.92
C THR A 11 12.08 -23.48 -8.18
N LEU A 12 13.13 -22.70 -7.88
CA LEU A 12 13.03 -21.36 -7.29
C LEU A 12 12.25 -20.40 -8.17
N ILE A 13 12.50 -20.37 -9.48
CA ILE A 13 11.79 -19.51 -10.43
C ILE A 13 10.30 -19.88 -10.49
N VAL A 14 9.98 -21.17 -10.63
CA VAL A 14 8.59 -21.65 -10.64
C VAL A 14 7.89 -21.36 -9.31
N ALA A 15 8.58 -21.57 -8.19
CA ALA A 15 8.05 -21.26 -6.87
C ALA A 15 7.79 -19.77 -6.71
N LEU A 16 8.70 -18.88 -7.12
CA LEU A 16 8.50 -17.43 -7.05
C LEU A 16 7.32 -16.97 -7.89
N LEU A 17 7.17 -17.48 -9.12
CA LEU A 17 6.05 -17.16 -9.99
C LEU A 17 4.72 -17.63 -9.40
N THR A 18 4.68 -18.85 -8.85
CA THR A 18 3.46 -19.48 -8.32
C THR A 18 3.07 -18.90 -6.96
N ILE A 19 4.02 -18.83 -6.02
CA ILE A 19 3.81 -18.28 -4.68
C ILE A 19 3.49 -16.79 -4.79
N GLY A 20 4.22 -16.05 -5.65
CA GLY A 20 3.97 -14.64 -5.89
C GLY A 20 2.55 -14.36 -6.36
N THR A 21 2.02 -15.14 -7.30
CA THR A 21 0.63 -14.99 -7.76
C THR A 21 -0.40 -15.40 -6.70
N VAL A 22 -0.23 -16.52 -6.02
CA VAL A 22 -1.19 -17.02 -5.01
C VAL A 22 -1.21 -16.13 -3.75
N GLN A 23 -0.05 -15.70 -3.26
CA GLN A 23 0.04 -14.82 -2.10
C GLN A 23 -0.52 -13.44 -2.42
N LEU A 24 -0.28 -12.91 -3.62
CA LEU A 24 -0.83 -11.63 -4.04
C LEU A 24 -2.36 -11.64 -3.97
N VAL A 25 -3.02 -12.68 -4.52
CA VAL A 25 -4.49 -12.81 -4.48
C VAL A 25 -5.00 -12.88 -3.04
N SER A 26 -4.34 -13.66 -2.18
CA SER A 26 -4.73 -13.83 -0.79
C SER A 26 -4.56 -12.56 0.04
N LEU A 27 -3.43 -11.85 -0.14
CA LEU A 27 -3.17 -10.56 0.48
C LEU A 27 -4.19 -9.52 0.02
N LEU A 28 -4.49 -9.47 -1.28
CA LEU A 28 -5.50 -8.57 -1.84
C LEU A 28 -6.88 -8.81 -1.22
N LYS A 29 -7.25 -10.08 -1.01
CA LYS A 29 -8.52 -10.47 -0.38
C LYS A 29 -8.57 -10.07 1.10
N ARG A 30 -7.53 -10.33 1.89
CA ARG A 30 -7.49 -9.93 3.31
C ARG A 30 -7.49 -8.40 3.46
N TRP A 31 -6.71 -7.73 2.63
CA TRP A 31 -6.61 -6.29 2.62
C TRP A 31 -7.92 -5.62 2.21
N SER A 32 -8.67 -6.18 1.26
CA SER A 32 -9.97 -5.63 0.87
C SER A 32 -11.04 -5.76 1.97
N VAL A 33 -10.97 -6.81 2.80
CA VAL A 33 -11.82 -6.95 3.99
C VAL A 33 -11.48 -5.89 5.03
N LEU A 34 -10.20 -5.67 5.30
CA LEU A 34 -9.72 -4.72 6.30
C LEU A 34 -9.99 -3.25 5.87
N MET A 35 -9.56 -2.92 4.64
CA MET A 35 -10.33 -2.20 3.62
C MET A 35 -11.73 -1.68 4.00
N ARG A 36 -12.66 -2.60 3.83
CA ARG A 36 -14.09 -2.37 3.98
C ARG A 36 -14.45 -1.98 5.42
N GLY A 37 -13.82 -2.57 6.43
CA GLY A 37 -14.07 -2.26 7.85
C GLY A 37 -13.79 -0.79 8.16
N PHE A 38 -12.58 -0.29 7.85
CA PHE A 38 -12.24 1.11 8.04
C PHE A 38 -13.16 2.07 7.27
N TYR A 39 -13.65 1.65 6.11
CA TYR A 39 -14.59 2.44 5.32
C TYR A 39 -15.98 2.48 5.89
N GLN A 40 -16.49 1.36 6.38
CA GLN A 40 -17.79 1.30 7.05
C GLN A 40 -17.78 2.17 8.29
N GLU A 41 -16.74 2.08 9.12
CA GLU A 41 -16.59 2.93 10.32
C GLU A 41 -16.53 4.43 9.98
N GLY A 42 -15.71 4.81 8.99
CA GLY A 42 -15.60 6.20 8.54
C GLY A 42 -16.88 6.71 7.85
N TYR A 43 -17.62 5.82 7.18
CA TYR A 43 -18.89 6.13 6.57
C TYR A 43 -19.98 6.36 7.61
N GLU A 44 -20.11 5.45 8.57
CA GLU A 44 -21.08 5.54 9.66
C GLU A 44 -20.86 6.80 10.50
N ALA A 45 -19.60 7.13 10.83
CA ALA A 45 -19.27 8.36 11.54
C ALA A 45 -19.71 9.61 10.73
N ARG A 46 -19.47 9.61 9.42
CA ARG A 46 -19.90 10.70 8.54
C ARG A 46 -21.42 10.81 8.44
N HIS A 47 -22.11 9.67 8.40
CA HIS A 47 -23.56 9.62 8.36
C HIS A 47 -24.15 10.18 9.66
N ARG A 48 -23.67 9.72 10.83
CA ARG A 48 -24.07 10.23 12.15
C ARG A 48 -23.87 11.73 12.29
N ILE A 49 -22.73 12.27 11.86
CA ILE A 49 -22.49 13.72 11.87
C ILE A 49 -23.50 14.46 10.97
N THR A 50 -23.76 13.93 9.78
CA THR A 50 -24.67 14.57 8.83
C THR A 50 -26.11 14.54 9.36
N GLU A 51 -26.54 13.44 9.97
CA GLU A 51 -27.86 13.34 10.62
C GLU A 51 -27.98 14.26 11.83
N ALA A 52 -26.95 14.36 12.66
CA ALA A 52 -26.93 15.31 13.78
C ALA A 52 -27.10 16.75 13.29
N LEU A 53 -26.37 17.13 12.24
CA LEU A 53 -26.48 18.46 11.62
C LEU A 53 -27.87 18.70 11.02
N LYS A 54 -28.47 17.71 10.34
CA LYS A 54 -29.84 17.80 9.82
C LYS A 54 -30.88 17.99 10.93
N ALA A 55 -30.67 17.30 12.05
CA ALA A 55 -31.50 17.41 13.24
C ALA A 55 -31.21 18.68 14.07
N GLY A 56 -30.27 19.54 13.65
CA GLY A 56 -29.87 20.74 14.40
C GLY A 56 -29.16 20.44 15.73
N ARG A 57 -28.63 19.23 15.91
CA ARG A 57 -27.90 18.79 17.10
C ARG A 57 -26.40 18.95 16.91
N SER A 58 -25.68 19.15 18.02
CA SER A 58 -24.21 19.13 18.01
C SER A 58 -23.73 17.70 17.72
N PRO A 59 -22.83 17.48 16.75
CA PRO A 59 -22.27 16.16 16.49
C PRO A 59 -21.28 15.75 17.58
N ASP A 60 -21.10 14.43 17.74
CA ASP A 60 -20.21 13.85 18.73
C ASP A 60 -18.73 14.05 18.33
N PRO A 61 -17.85 14.54 19.26
CA PRO A 61 -16.41 14.60 19.06
C PRO A 61 -15.78 13.29 18.56
N GLU A 62 -16.24 12.12 19.02
CA GLU A 62 -15.65 10.82 18.65
C GLU A 62 -15.82 10.51 17.17
N ASP A 63 -16.93 10.94 16.57
CA ASP A 63 -17.17 10.72 15.14
C ASP A 63 -16.22 11.56 14.28
N PHE A 64 -15.77 12.72 14.77
CA PHE A 64 -14.76 13.54 14.09
C PHE A 64 -13.34 12.95 14.20
N GLU A 65 -13.02 12.25 15.30
CA GLU A 65 -11.75 11.55 15.45
C GLU A 65 -11.63 10.38 14.48
N LYS A 66 -12.70 9.57 14.34
CA LYS A 66 -12.79 8.47 13.36
C LYS A 66 -12.56 8.96 11.92
N LEU A 67 -12.98 10.18 11.60
CA LEU A 67 -12.75 10.81 10.29
C LEU A 67 -11.29 11.26 10.04
N ASN A 68 -10.50 11.54 11.07
CA ASN A 68 -9.11 11.99 10.92
C ASN A 68 -8.18 10.84 10.48
N VAL A 69 -8.49 9.60 10.85
CA VAL A 69 -7.75 8.39 10.43
C VAL A 69 -7.81 8.20 8.91
N VAL A 70 -8.89 8.65 8.25
CA VAL A 70 -9.12 8.47 6.80
C VAL A 70 -8.44 9.55 5.94
N ARG A 71 -7.76 10.54 6.53
CA ARG A 71 -7.19 11.70 5.81
C ARG A 71 -5.88 11.44 5.05
N PRO A 72 -4.82 10.84 5.64
CA PRO A 72 -3.57 10.55 4.90
C PRO A 72 -3.82 9.61 3.71
N VAL A 73 -4.82 8.74 3.84
CA VAL A 73 -5.30 7.84 2.79
C VAL A 73 -5.67 8.60 1.51
N ARG A 74 -6.29 9.79 1.60
CA ARG A 74 -6.72 10.59 0.42
C ARG A 74 -5.59 11.16 -0.45
N TRP A 75 -4.41 11.41 0.12
CA TRP A 75 -3.28 11.92 -0.67
C TRP A 75 -2.57 10.78 -1.39
N MET A 76 -2.26 9.69 -0.66
CA MET A 76 -1.73 8.45 -1.23
C MET A 76 -2.60 7.92 -2.36
N LEU A 77 -3.91 8.09 -2.22
CA LEU A 77 -4.93 7.77 -3.20
C LEU A 77 -4.83 8.44 -4.56
N ARG A 78 -4.39 9.69 -4.56
CA ARG A 78 -4.29 10.47 -5.80
C ARG A 78 -3.12 9.96 -6.63
N VAL A 79 -2.01 9.66 -5.96
CA VAL A 79 -0.80 9.06 -6.54
C VAL A 79 -1.07 7.61 -6.98
N ALA A 80 -1.81 6.85 -6.18
CA ALA A 80 -2.14 5.46 -6.46
C ALA A 80 -3.05 5.28 -7.69
N MET A 81 -3.92 6.23 -8.03
CA MET A 81 -4.85 6.07 -9.16
C MET A 81 -4.39 6.67 -10.49
N THR A 82 -3.31 7.47 -10.52
CA THR A 82 -2.89 8.17 -11.76
C THR A 82 -1.80 7.48 -12.56
N GLY A 83 -1.22 6.37 -12.10
CA GLY A 83 -0.20 5.66 -12.89
C GLY A 83 0.53 4.52 -12.18
N ALA A 84 0.56 4.53 -10.85
CA ALA A 84 1.21 3.49 -10.05
C ALA A 84 0.83 2.03 -10.42
N PRO A 85 -0.45 1.66 -10.67
CA PRO A 85 -0.80 0.27 -10.97
C PRO A 85 -0.31 -0.17 -12.35
N TYR A 86 -0.24 0.75 -13.31
CA TYR A 86 0.29 0.47 -14.65
C TYR A 86 1.81 0.30 -14.63
N VAL A 87 2.50 1.17 -13.89
CA VAL A 87 3.95 1.04 -13.67
C VAL A 87 4.28 -0.25 -12.95
N ALA A 88 3.53 -0.57 -11.88
CA ALA A 88 3.68 -1.83 -11.16
C ALA A 88 3.46 -3.03 -12.10
N ALA A 89 2.40 -2.98 -12.93
CA ALA A 89 2.15 -4.03 -13.91
C ALA A 89 3.24 -4.18 -14.98
N ALA A 90 3.79 -3.07 -15.47
CA ALA A 90 4.92 -3.11 -16.40
C ALA A 90 6.17 -3.70 -15.73
N VAL A 91 6.45 -3.31 -14.49
CA VAL A 91 7.57 -3.84 -13.69
C VAL A 91 7.42 -5.35 -13.46
N TRP A 92 6.22 -5.81 -13.14
CA TRP A 92 5.92 -7.24 -12.99
C TRP A 92 6.10 -8.02 -14.29
N ALA A 93 5.56 -7.50 -15.40
CA ALA A 93 5.71 -8.13 -16.71
C ALA A 93 7.18 -8.22 -17.10
N ALA A 94 7.97 -7.16 -16.89
CA ALA A 94 9.40 -7.15 -17.14
C ALA A 94 10.14 -8.18 -16.26
N ALA A 95 9.82 -8.28 -14.97
CA ALA A 95 10.40 -9.27 -14.07
C ALA A 95 10.11 -10.71 -14.53
N CYS A 96 8.86 -10.98 -14.95
CA CYS A 96 8.49 -12.29 -15.51
C CYS A 96 9.27 -12.61 -16.79
N VAL A 97 9.42 -11.66 -17.71
CA VAL A 97 10.18 -11.85 -18.95
C VAL A 97 11.65 -12.15 -18.65
N VAL A 98 12.26 -11.41 -17.72
CA VAL A 98 13.66 -11.63 -17.30
C VAL A 98 13.83 -13.00 -16.64
N LEU A 99 12.92 -13.41 -15.76
CA LEU A 99 12.96 -14.73 -15.13
C LEU A 99 12.79 -15.86 -16.16
N LEU A 100 11.90 -15.70 -17.13
CA LEU A 100 11.72 -16.65 -18.23
C LEU A 100 12.97 -16.73 -19.12
N ASP A 101 13.62 -15.60 -19.42
CA ASP A 101 14.86 -15.58 -20.19
C ASP A 101 15.99 -16.32 -19.45
N VAL A 102 16.14 -16.09 -18.13
CA VAL A 102 17.10 -16.85 -17.32
C VAL A 102 16.75 -18.35 -17.32
N GLN A 103 15.47 -18.70 -17.18
CA GLN A 103 15.02 -20.09 -17.23
C GLN A 103 15.36 -20.76 -18.56
N ILE A 104 15.10 -20.09 -19.68
CA ILE A 104 15.43 -20.60 -21.03
C ILE A 104 16.93 -20.78 -21.19
N ASN A 105 17.74 -19.82 -20.73
CA ASN A 105 19.20 -19.90 -20.82
C ASN A 105 19.76 -21.06 -19.96
N VAL A 106 19.23 -21.26 -18.75
CA VAL A 106 19.60 -22.39 -17.90
C VAL A 106 19.19 -23.72 -18.54
N LEU A 107 17.99 -23.81 -19.13
CA LEU A 107 17.53 -25.01 -19.83
C LEU A 107 18.35 -25.31 -21.09
N ARG A 108 18.68 -24.28 -21.88
CA ARG A 108 19.55 -24.42 -23.07
C ARG A 108 20.94 -24.91 -22.67
N TRP A 109 21.53 -24.34 -21.62
CA TRP A 109 22.80 -24.80 -21.10
C TRP A 109 22.71 -26.24 -20.59
N ALA A 110 21.67 -26.58 -19.81
CA ALA A 110 21.48 -27.94 -19.29
C ALA A 110 21.20 -28.99 -20.38
N GLY A 111 20.66 -28.58 -21.53
CA GLY A 111 20.41 -29.42 -22.70
C GLY A 111 21.61 -29.58 -23.64
N THR A 112 22.75 -28.93 -23.37
CA THR A 112 23.98 -29.17 -24.15
C THR A 112 24.57 -30.55 -23.84
N HIS A 113 25.20 -31.19 -24.84
CA HIS A 113 25.68 -32.57 -24.75
C HIS A 113 26.85 -32.73 -23.74
N GLU A 114 27.56 -31.64 -23.44
CA GLU A 114 28.60 -31.55 -22.41
C GLU A 114 28.50 -30.21 -21.65
N PRO A 115 27.66 -30.12 -20.61
CA PRO A 115 27.51 -28.88 -19.86
C PRO A 115 28.75 -28.62 -18.99
N GLY A 116 29.70 -27.86 -19.53
CA GLY A 116 30.90 -27.42 -18.80
C GLY A 116 30.56 -26.59 -17.55
N ILE A 117 31.44 -26.60 -16.54
CA ILE A 117 31.25 -25.78 -15.35
C ILE A 117 31.34 -24.30 -15.71
N ASP A 118 30.19 -23.65 -15.86
CA ASP A 118 30.09 -22.19 -16.02
C ASP A 118 29.67 -21.52 -14.69
N PRO A 119 30.61 -20.93 -13.93
CA PRO A 119 30.31 -20.22 -12.69
C PRO A 119 29.76 -18.80 -12.92
N GLU A 120 29.97 -18.20 -14.09
CA GLU A 120 29.44 -16.87 -14.41
C GLU A 120 27.94 -16.92 -14.65
N LEU A 121 27.48 -17.92 -15.41
CA LEU A 121 26.05 -18.18 -15.63
C LEU A 121 25.31 -18.38 -14.29
N ALA A 122 25.92 -19.14 -13.37
CA ALA A 122 25.35 -19.41 -12.04
C ALA A 122 25.19 -18.13 -11.20
N ARG A 123 26.23 -17.29 -11.14
CA ARG A 123 26.17 -16.01 -10.40
C ARG A 123 25.15 -15.06 -11.01
N LYS A 124 25.09 -14.98 -12.34
CA LYS A 124 24.15 -14.12 -13.06
C LYS A 124 22.71 -14.58 -12.83
N ALA A 125 22.44 -15.88 -12.93
CA ALA A 125 21.13 -16.45 -12.68
C ALA A 125 20.69 -16.20 -11.22
N PHE A 126 21.57 -16.49 -10.24
CA PHE A 126 21.27 -16.26 -8.82
C PHE A 126 20.96 -14.79 -8.50
N ARG A 127 21.81 -13.86 -8.95
CA ARG A 127 21.60 -12.41 -8.73
C ARG A 127 20.30 -11.96 -9.37
N THR A 128 20.01 -12.42 -10.59
CA THR A 128 18.78 -12.06 -11.30
C THR A 128 17.54 -12.55 -10.55
N VAL A 129 17.54 -13.82 -10.10
CA VAL A 129 16.44 -14.38 -9.32
C VAL A 129 16.22 -13.62 -8.00
N MET A 130 17.29 -13.27 -7.28
CA MET A 130 17.18 -12.50 -6.02
C MET A 130 16.63 -11.08 -6.25
N VAL A 131 17.10 -10.39 -7.28
CA VAL A 131 16.63 -9.04 -7.62
C VAL A 131 15.18 -9.10 -8.07
N CYS A 132 14.82 -9.98 -9.01
CA CYS A 132 13.45 -10.15 -9.47
C CYS A 132 12.51 -10.56 -8.34
N GLY A 133 12.91 -11.51 -7.48
CA GLY A 133 12.12 -11.94 -6.32
C GLY A 133 11.83 -10.79 -5.36
N SER A 134 12.84 -9.98 -5.05
CA SER A 134 12.71 -8.82 -4.17
C SER A 134 11.83 -7.73 -4.80
N LEU A 135 11.99 -7.50 -6.10
CA LEU A 135 11.16 -6.57 -6.89
C LEU A 135 9.69 -7.00 -6.91
N MET A 136 9.44 -8.30 -7.11
CA MET A 136 8.09 -8.88 -7.10
C MET A 136 7.45 -8.79 -5.72
N ALA A 137 8.21 -9.02 -4.63
CA ALA A 137 7.71 -8.85 -3.27
C ALA A 137 7.32 -7.38 -2.98
N ALA A 138 8.18 -6.43 -3.35
CA ALA A 138 7.91 -5.00 -3.20
C ALA A 138 6.72 -4.55 -4.06
N GLU A 139 6.63 -5.02 -5.30
CA GLU A 139 5.54 -4.70 -6.23
C GLU A 139 4.20 -5.25 -5.76
N GLY A 140 4.19 -6.48 -5.22
CA GLY A 140 3.00 -7.08 -4.62
C GLY A 140 2.46 -6.28 -3.43
N LEU A 141 3.34 -5.77 -2.56
CA LEU A 141 2.97 -4.85 -1.48
C LEU A 141 2.38 -3.54 -2.02
N ILE A 142 3.01 -2.95 -3.04
CA ILE A 142 2.54 -1.70 -3.65
C ILE A 142 1.16 -1.89 -4.29
N ARG A 143 0.96 -2.96 -5.08
CA ARG A 143 -0.35 -3.26 -5.70
C ARG A 143 -1.44 -3.52 -4.67
N ALA A 144 -1.13 -4.28 -3.61
CA ALA A 144 -2.08 -4.53 -2.53
C ALA A 144 -2.56 -3.22 -1.90
N CYS A 145 -1.62 -2.31 -1.61
CA CYS A 145 -1.92 -0.95 -1.17
C CYS A 145 -2.79 -0.22 -2.20
N VAL A 146 -2.33 -0.07 -3.45
CA VAL A 146 -3.00 0.71 -4.51
C VAL A 146 -4.43 0.23 -4.77
N ILE A 147 -4.64 -1.08 -4.96
CA ILE A 147 -5.96 -1.65 -5.26
C ILE A 147 -6.88 -1.52 -4.05
N GLY A 148 -6.37 -1.82 -2.85
CA GLY A 148 -7.14 -1.61 -1.61
C GLY A 148 -7.62 -0.17 -1.49
N PHE A 149 -6.75 0.78 -1.78
CA PHE A 149 -7.11 2.20 -1.79
C PHE A 149 -8.04 2.57 -2.96
N GLY A 150 -7.96 1.93 -4.13
CA GLY A 150 -8.89 2.17 -5.25
C GLY A 150 -10.37 1.89 -4.89
N PHE A 151 -10.65 0.79 -4.20
CA PHE A 151 -12.00 0.44 -3.72
C PHE A 151 -12.57 1.49 -2.76
N VAL A 152 -11.70 1.95 -1.88
CA VAL A 152 -11.86 3.04 -0.93
C VAL A 152 -12.33 4.34 -1.63
N VAL A 153 -11.75 4.73 -2.77
CA VAL A 153 -12.28 5.93 -3.49
C VAL A 153 -13.57 5.67 -4.19
N ARG A 154 -13.77 4.47 -4.73
CA ARG A 154 -15.03 4.15 -5.39
C ARG A 154 -16.19 4.31 -4.41
N GLY A 155 -16.05 3.78 -3.19
CA GLY A 155 -16.99 4.00 -2.10
C GLY A 155 -17.16 5.48 -1.74
N HIS A 156 -16.08 6.26 -1.67
CA HIS A 156 -16.19 7.70 -1.38
C HIS A 156 -16.83 8.50 -2.53
N ARG A 157 -16.59 8.13 -3.79
CA ARG A 157 -17.22 8.75 -4.98
C ARG A 157 -18.71 8.44 -5.03
N GLU A 158 -19.08 7.20 -4.78
CA GLU A 158 -20.48 6.78 -4.68
C GLU A 158 -21.18 7.53 -3.54
N HIS A 159 -20.53 7.72 -2.39
CA HIS A 159 -21.07 8.57 -1.32
C HIS A 159 -21.17 10.04 -1.71
N ARG A 160 -20.24 10.58 -2.49
CA ARG A 160 -20.37 11.94 -3.02
C ARG A 160 -21.64 12.10 -3.84
N ALA A 161 -22.14 11.05 -4.49
CA ALA A 161 -23.38 11.11 -5.26
C ALA A 161 -24.65 11.11 -4.37
N VAL A 162 -24.58 10.53 -3.17
CA VAL A 162 -25.74 10.43 -2.24
C VAL A 162 -26.04 11.75 -1.51
N PHE A 163 -25.01 12.55 -1.20
CA PHE A 163 -25.19 13.81 -0.44
C PHE A 163 -25.31 15.02 -1.35
N THR A 164 -26.25 15.92 -1.01
CA THR A 164 -26.44 17.18 -1.75
C THR A 164 -25.25 18.12 -1.58
N ALA A 165 -25.12 19.11 -2.47
CA ALA A 165 -24.04 20.11 -2.36
C ALA A 165 -24.06 20.88 -1.04
N ALA A 166 -25.25 21.23 -0.55
CA ALA A 166 -25.43 21.96 0.70
C ALA A 166 -25.01 21.13 1.93
N GLU A 167 -25.43 19.87 2.01
CA GLU A 167 -25.06 18.95 3.10
C GLU A 167 -23.55 18.71 3.15
N ARG A 168 -22.91 18.58 1.99
CA ARG A 168 -21.45 18.46 1.91
C ARG A 168 -20.78 19.72 2.45
N HIS A 169 -21.28 20.89 2.10
CA HIS A 169 -20.71 22.16 2.55
C HIS A 169 -20.86 22.35 4.06
N ALA A 170 -22.04 22.03 4.62
CA ALA A 170 -22.29 22.06 6.07
C ALA A 170 -21.37 21.08 6.83
N PHE A 171 -21.24 19.86 6.32
CA PHE A 171 -20.30 18.86 6.88
C PHE A 171 -18.84 19.34 6.84
N PHE A 172 -18.38 19.89 5.71
CA PHE A 172 -16.99 20.36 5.62
C PHE A 172 -16.72 21.53 6.55
N ARG A 173 -17.71 22.41 6.75
CA ARG A 173 -17.63 23.52 7.71
C ARG A 173 -17.51 23.01 9.15
N SER A 174 -18.38 22.08 9.57
CA SER A 174 -18.33 21.54 10.94
C SER A 174 -17.02 20.79 11.23
N VAL A 175 -16.49 20.04 10.26
CA VAL A 175 -15.16 19.41 10.37
C VAL A 175 -14.04 20.44 10.49
N HIS A 176 -14.15 21.57 9.79
CA HIS A 176 -13.17 22.64 9.86
C HIS A 176 -13.19 23.34 11.23
N GLU A 177 -14.38 23.68 11.71
CA GLU A 177 -14.61 24.30 13.02
C GLU A 177 -14.11 23.41 14.15
N TYR A 178 -14.49 22.13 14.16
CA TYR A 178 -13.99 21.14 15.13
C TYR A 178 -12.46 21.08 15.14
N ARG A 179 -11.80 21.11 13.97
CA ARG A 179 -10.33 21.09 13.92
C ARG A 179 -9.69 22.34 14.48
N GLN A 180 -10.31 23.51 14.28
CA GLN A 180 -9.80 24.76 14.84
C GLN A 180 -9.94 24.75 16.37
N THR A 181 -11.08 24.32 16.89
CA THR A 181 -11.32 24.23 18.33
C THR A 181 -10.44 23.17 19.00
N SER A 182 -10.30 21.96 18.42
CA SER A 182 -9.41 20.93 18.96
C SER A 182 -7.91 21.31 18.90
N ARG A 183 -7.49 22.15 17.94
CA ARG A 183 -6.11 22.67 17.88
C ARG A 183 -5.87 23.75 18.92
N ALA A 184 -6.85 24.64 19.11
CA ALA A 184 -6.79 25.66 20.15
C ALA A 184 -6.76 25.03 21.55
N GLY A 185 -7.58 24.01 21.79
CA GLY A 185 -7.60 23.23 23.04
C GLY A 185 -6.25 22.58 23.35
N ARG A 186 -5.65 21.86 22.37
CA ARG A 186 -4.32 21.23 22.56
C ARG A 186 -3.20 22.23 22.84
N ARG A 187 -3.22 23.40 22.18
CA ARG A 187 -2.25 24.48 22.45
C ARG A 187 -2.41 25.07 23.85
N ALA A 188 -3.65 25.23 24.32
CA ALA A 188 -3.92 25.71 25.68
C ALA A 188 -3.49 24.69 26.74
N GLN A 189 -3.50 23.40 26.42
CA GLN A 189 -3.12 22.30 27.31
C GLN A 189 -1.59 22.06 27.36
N GLY A 190 -0.80 22.87 26.64
CA GLY A 190 0.67 22.76 26.63
C GLY A 190 1.21 21.53 25.89
N ASP A 191 0.37 20.85 25.11
CA ASP A 191 0.76 19.65 24.38
C ASP A 191 1.70 20.07 23.23
N PRO A 192 2.97 19.61 23.20
CA PRO A 192 3.92 20.08 22.20
C PRO A 192 3.43 19.72 20.79
N GLU A 193 3.55 20.67 19.86
CA GLU A 193 3.11 20.44 18.48
C GLU A 193 3.75 19.15 17.93
N PRO A 194 3.03 18.36 17.12
CA PRO A 194 3.56 17.12 16.56
C PRO A 194 4.85 17.32 15.72
N SER A 195 5.07 18.52 15.19
CA SER A 195 6.33 18.95 14.57
C SER A 195 7.48 19.03 15.57
N ALA A 196 7.23 19.50 16.79
CA ALA A 196 8.21 19.57 17.88
C ALA A 196 8.50 18.18 18.46
N ARG A 197 7.51 17.29 18.54
CA ARG A 197 7.74 15.87 18.91
C ARG A 197 8.58 15.12 17.88
N ALA A 198 8.26 15.26 16.58
CA ALA A 198 9.04 14.62 15.52
C ALA A 198 10.48 15.15 15.43
N ALA A 199 10.68 16.46 15.67
CA ALA A 199 12.02 17.04 15.75
C ALA A 199 12.79 16.54 17.00
N ALA A 200 12.12 16.42 18.16
CA ALA A 200 12.74 15.89 19.37
C ALA A 200 13.13 14.41 19.23
N GLU A 201 12.32 13.59 18.56
CA GLU A 201 12.65 12.19 18.25
C GLU A 201 13.80 12.07 17.23
N GLN A 202 13.86 12.95 16.22
CA GLN A 202 14.99 12.99 15.29
C GLN A 202 16.30 13.46 15.96
N THR A 203 16.22 14.38 16.93
CA THR A 203 17.42 14.90 17.62
C THR A 203 17.86 13.98 18.76
N GLY A 204 16.95 13.19 19.35
CA GLY A 204 17.26 12.22 20.40
C GLY A 204 17.83 10.88 19.89
N GLY A 205 17.63 10.55 18.61
CA GLY A 205 18.16 9.33 17.99
C GLY A 205 19.66 9.37 17.69
N ASP A 206 20.26 10.56 17.60
CA ASP A 206 21.68 10.74 17.23
C ASP A 206 22.65 10.66 18.44
N LEU A 207 22.15 10.46 19.67
CA LEU A 207 22.98 10.39 20.89
C LEU A 207 23.37 8.97 21.33
N HIS A 208 23.00 7.93 20.57
CA HIS A 208 23.41 6.54 20.82
C HIS A 208 23.89 5.85 19.53
N ALA A 209 25.05 6.26 19.03
CA ALA A 209 25.86 5.44 18.14
C ALA A 209 27.29 5.38 18.70
N PRO A 210 27.75 4.23 19.24
CA PRO A 210 29.17 3.96 19.44
C PRO A 210 29.90 3.71 18.12
#